data_AF-A0A1F7HC41-F1
#
_entry.id   AF-A0A1F7HC41-F1
#
_cell.length_a   1.000
_cell.length_b   1.000
_cell.length_c   1.000
_cell.angle_alpha   90.00
_cell.angle_beta   90.00
_cell.angle_gamma   90.00
#
_symmetry.space_group_name_H-M   'P 1'
#
loop_
_entity.id
_entity.type
_entity.pdbx_description
1 polymer ?
#
loop_
_entity_poly.entity_id
_entity_poly.type
_entity_poly.pdbx_seq_one_letter_code
_entity_poly.pdbx_strand_id
1 'polypeptide(L)'
;MLPKIPVNVKFAMGWRIKYDRSMKPTSEFMSQFQRAYLSSVAKILREGTMTLEQLQGVSREFLAVLPFYSYGDLEKKVRDFSQKFPQFIHLDLKLVEMLDEEKKKILMNRLQDQIHS
;
A
#
# COMPACT_ATOMS: atom_id res chain seq x y z
N MET A 1 -8.18 -17.21 -41.00
CA MET A 1 -7.32 -17.62 -39.87
C MET A 1 -6.63 -16.37 -39.37
N LEU A 2 -7.04 -15.84 -38.21
CA LEU A 2 -6.45 -14.62 -37.64
C LEU A 2 -5.14 -15.00 -36.92
N PRO A 3 -4.06 -14.21 -37.06
CA PRO A 3 -2.77 -14.55 -36.47
C PRO A 3 -2.86 -14.49 -34.94
N LYS A 4 -2.26 -15.49 -34.29
CA LYS A 4 -2.03 -15.50 -32.85
C LYS A 4 -1.11 -14.33 -32.51
N ILE A 5 -1.65 -13.29 -31.87
CA ILE A 5 -0.86 -12.22 -31.27
C ILE A 5 -0.14 -12.82 -30.07
N PRO A 6 1.20 -12.90 -30.05
CA PRO A 6 1.90 -13.28 -28.83
C PRO A 6 1.71 -12.14 -27.82
N VAL A 7 1.08 -12.46 -26.69
CA VAL A 7 0.95 -11.55 -25.54
C VAL A 7 2.34 -11.37 -24.94
N ASN A 8 3.15 -10.53 -25.58
CA ASN A 8 4.47 -10.15 -25.12
C ASN A 8 4.37 -8.73 -24.57
N VAL A 9 3.58 -8.56 -23.50
CA VAL A 9 3.66 -7.35 -22.67
C VAL A 9 4.89 -7.54 -21.78
N LYS A 10 6.05 -7.22 -22.33
CA LYS A 10 7.27 -7.00 -21.55
C LYS A 10 7.03 -5.78 -20.67
N PHE A 11 6.43 -5.98 -19.50
CA PHE A 11 6.56 -5.01 -18.42
C PHE A 11 8.06 -4.95 -18.07
N ALA A 12 8.65 -3.79 -18.32
CA ALA A 12 10.06 -3.50 -18.14
C ALA A 12 10.55 -3.93 -16.74
N MET A 13 11.13 -5.12 -16.64
CA MET A 13 11.97 -5.54 -15.52
C MET A 13 13.34 -4.93 -15.74
N GLY A 14 13.73 -3.98 -14.88
CA GLY A 14 15.06 -3.39 -14.93
C GLY A 14 15.56 -2.77 -13.63
N TRP A 15 14.68 -2.31 -12.74
CA TRP A 15 15.08 -1.84 -11.41
C TRP A 15 13.98 -2.16 -10.38
N ARG A 16 13.80 -3.44 -10.05
CA ARG A 16 13.24 -3.76 -8.74
C ARG A 16 14.35 -3.49 -7.74
N ILE A 17 14.45 -2.23 -7.28
CA ILE A 17 15.13 -1.96 -6.01
C ILE A 17 14.35 -2.79 -4.99
N LYS A 18 14.92 -3.92 -4.61
CA LYS A 18 14.40 -4.72 -3.51
C LYS A 18 14.46 -3.80 -2.30
N TYR A 19 13.32 -3.54 -1.67
CA TYR A 19 13.34 -2.92 -0.36
C TYR A 19 14.34 -3.67 0.50
N ASP A 20 15.23 -2.93 1.16
CA ASP A 20 15.99 -3.54 2.23
C ASP A 20 14.96 -4.04 3.26
N ARG A 21 15.02 -5.33 3.58
CA ARG A 21 14.11 -5.97 4.53
C ARG A 21 14.23 -5.36 5.93
N SER A 22 15.28 -4.56 6.17
CA SER A 22 15.50 -3.81 7.41
C SER A 22 14.74 -2.46 7.49
N MET A 23 14.21 -1.94 6.37
CA MET A 23 13.52 -0.64 6.39
C MET A 23 12.19 -0.74 7.13
N LYS A 24 12.07 0.12 8.14
CA LYS A 24 10.85 0.31 8.92
C LYS A 24 10.10 1.52 8.38
N PRO A 25 8.76 1.46 8.36
CA PRO A 25 7.93 2.63 8.09
C PRO A 25 8.30 3.80 8.95
N THR A 26 8.33 4.96 8.32
CA THR A 26 8.36 6.22 9.04
C THR A 26 7.03 6.45 9.78
N SER A 27 7.06 7.22 10.87
CA SER A 27 5.85 7.64 11.57
C SER A 27 4.90 8.45 10.67
N GLU A 28 5.47 9.20 9.73
CA GLU A 28 4.73 9.96 8.73
C GLU A 28 3.98 9.02 7.77
N PHE A 29 4.65 8.02 7.22
CA PHE A 29 4.04 6.99 6.38
C PHE A 29 2.86 6.32 7.12
N MET A 30 3.07 5.93 8.38
CA MET A 30 2.02 5.30 9.19
C MET A 30 0.81 6.20 9.39
N SER A 31 1.04 7.48 9.66
CA SER A 31 -0.01 8.47 9.83
C SER A 31 -0.82 8.66 8.56
N GLN A 32 -0.16 8.72 7.40
CA GLN A 32 -0.83 8.83 6.11
C GLN A 32 -1.66 7.57 5.79
N PHE A 33 -1.13 6.39 6.09
CA PHE A 33 -1.82 5.14 5.84
C PHE A 33 -3.07 4.98 6.73
N GLN A 34 -2.97 5.31 8.01
CA GLN A 34 -4.12 5.33 8.92
C GLN A 34 -5.19 6.35 8.50
N ARG A 35 -4.78 7.53 8.01
CA ARG A 35 -5.72 8.52 7.46
C ARG A 35 -6.45 8.00 6.22
N ALA A 36 -5.76 7.27 5.34
CA ALA A 36 -6.38 6.63 4.19
C ALA A 36 -7.46 5.64 4.64
N TYR A 37 -7.16 4.81 5.65
CA TYR A 37 -8.15 3.89 6.24
C TYR A 37 -9.37 4.62 6.80
N LEU A 38 -9.15 5.64 7.65
CA LEU A 38 -10.25 6.41 8.25
C LEU A 38 -11.09 7.13 7.20
N SER A 39 -10.48 7.59 6.10
CA SER A 39 -11.20 8.18 4.98
C SER A 39 -12.10 7.16 4.29
N SER A 40 -11.65 5.91 4.10
CA SER A 40 -12.48 4.82 3.59
C SER A 40 -13.65 4.51 4.54
N VAL A 41 -13.41 4.45 5.86
CA VAL A 41 -14.48 4.25 6.85
C VAL A 41 -15.52 5.36 6.79
N ALA A 42 -15.08 6.63 6.74
CA ALA A 42 -15.98 7.77 6.65
C ALA A 42 -16.83 7.75 5.36
N LYS A 43 -16.23 7.31 4.24
CA LYS A 43 -16.95 7.13 2.97
C LYS A 43 -18.01 6.03 3.09
N ILE A 44 -17.65 4.87 3.63
CA ILE A 44 -18.55 3.73 3.83
C ILE A 44 -19.74 4.11 4.73
N LEU A 45 -19.48 4.83 5.83
CA LEU A 45 -20.53 5.32 6.73
C LEU A 45 -21.46 6.31 6.02
N ARG A 46 -20.91 7.22 5.19
CA ARG A 46 -21.69 8.19 4.43
C ARG A 46 -22.56 7.53 3.36
N GLU A 47 -22.04 6.50 2.70
CA GLU A 47 -22.74 5.76 1.65
C GLU A 47 -23.72 4.72 2.21
N GLY A 48 -23.67 4.46 3.52
CA GLY A 48 -24.54 3.49 4.18
C GLY A 48 -24.27 2.04 3.77
N THR A 49 -23.09 1.75 3.21
CA THR A 49 -22.74 0.42 2.69
C THR A 49 -22.38 -0.58 3.79
N MET A 50 -22.10 -0.10 5.01
CA MET A 50 -21.93 -0.92 6.21
C MET A 50 -22.48 -0.20 7.45
N THR A 51 -22.90 -0.97 8.45
CA THR A 51 -23.29 -0.44 9.76
C THR A 51 -22.08 -0.14 10.64
N LEU A 52 -22.30 0.64 11.71
CA LEU A 52 -21.24 0.96 12.68
C LEU A 52 -20.69 -0.30 13.37
N GLU A 53 -21.55 -1.26 13.73
CA GLU A 53 -21.13 -2.54 14.34
C GLU A 53 -20.27 -3.38 13.39
N GLN A 54 -20.66 -3.47 12.12
CA GLN A 54 -19.86 -4.17 11.12
C GLN A 54 -18.48 -3.51 10.96
N LEU A 55 -18.44 -2.18 10.91
CA LEU A 55 -17.20 -1.42 10.81
C LEU A 55 -16.32 -1.53 12.06
N GLN A 56 -16.90 -1.66 13.26
CA GLN A 56 -16.11 -1.95 14.46
C GLN A 56 -15.37 -3.29 14.33
N GLY A 57 -16.03 -4.32 13.81
CA GLY A 57 -15.40 -5.62 13.52
C GLY A 57 -14.26 -5.49 12.52
N VAL A 58 -14.52 -4.84 11.37
CA VAL A 58 -13.51 -4.60 10.34
C VAL A 58 -12.34 -3.77 10.87
N SER A 59 -12.61 -2.78 11.73
CA SER A 59 -11.57 -1.91 12.31
C SER A 59 -10.64 -2.69 13.22
N ARG A 60 -11.15 -3.67 13.99
CA ARG A 60 -10.30 -4.56 14.79
C ARG A 60 -9.38 -5.40 13.91
N GLU A 61 -9.88 -5.89 12.78
CA GLU A 61 -9.06 -6.63 11.82
C GLU A 61 -8.00 -5.75 11.16
N PHE A 62 -8.35 -4.50 10.81
CA PHE A 62 -7.37 -3.54 10.32
C PHE A 62 -6.28 -3.22 11.36
N LEU A 63 -6.63 -3.09 12.64
CA LEU A 63 -5.64 -2.88 13.70
C LEU A 63 -4.65 -4.06 13.81
N ALA A 64 -5.06 -5.28 13.47
CA ALA A 64 -4.18 -6.45 13.41
C ALA A 64 -3.20 -6.42 12.21
N VAL A 65 -3.42 -5.55 11.22
CA VAL A 65 -2.47 -5.28 10.13
C VAL A 65 -1.29 -4.43 10.60
N LEU A 66 -1.50 -3.52 11.57
CA LEU A 66 -0.52 -2.55 12.06
C LEU A 66 0.74 -3.13 12.76
N PRO A 67 0.70 -4.26 13.49
CA PRO A 67 1.93 -4.91 13.90
C PRO A 67 2.55 -5.60 12.67
N PHE A 68 3.62 -5.03 12.11
CA PHE A 68 4.33 -5.62 10.98
C PHE A 68 5.84 -5.34 11.01
N TYR A 69 6.59 -6.19 10.33
CA TYR A 69 8.06 -6.24 10.45
C TYR A 69 8.82 -5.62 9.28
N SER A 70 8.15 -5.40 8.14
CA SER A 70 8.71 -4.78 6.95
C SER A 70 7.60 -4.25 6.04
N TYR A 71 7.94 -3.42 5.05
CA TYR A 71 6.98 -2.98 4.03
C TYR A 71 6.36 -4.14 3.23
N GLY A 72 7.12 -5.21 2.98
CA GLY A 72 6.59 -6.39 2.30
C GLY A 72 5.58 -7.18 3.16
N ASP A 73 5.78 -7.22 4.48
CA ASP A 73 4.81 -7.79 5.42
C ASP A 73 3.53 -6.95 5.47
N LEU A 74 3.68 -5.62 5.48
CA LEU A 74 2.55 -4.69 5.41
C LEU A 74 1.76 -4.87 4.09
N GLU A 75 2.45 -4.88 2.94
CA GLU A 75 1.82 -5.08 1.63
C GLU A 75 1.01 -6.37 1.58
N LYS A 76 1.57 -7.47 2.08
CA LYS A 76 0.86 -8.75 2.16
C LYS A 76 -0.39 -8.64 3.04
N LYS A 77 -0.24 -8.11 4.26
CA LYS A 77 -1.35 -7.99 5.21
C LYS A 77 -2.48 -7.08 4.72
N VAL A 78 -2.13 -5.98 4.06
CA VAL A 78 -3.11 -5.06 3.47
C VAL A 78 -3.81 -5.71 2.28
N ARG A 79 -3.08 -6.45 1.43
CA ARG A 79 -3.69 -7.22 0.35
C ARG A 79 -4.67 -8.26 0.87
N ASP A 80 -4.27 -9.05 1.87
CA ASP A 80 -5.12 -10.07 2.49
C ASP A 80 -6.37 -9.42 3.12
N PHE A 81 -6.21 -8.27 3.78
CA PHE A 81 -7.31 -7.48 4.32
C PHE A 81 -8.27 -6.97 3.23
N SER A 82 -7.76 -6.39 2.15
CA SER A 82 -8.57 -5.87 1.05
C SER A 82 -9.26 -6.96 0.24
N GLN A 83 -8.69 -8.17 0.17
CA GLN A 83 -9.37 -9.34 -0.39
C GLN A 83 -10.56 -9.78 0.47
N LYS A 84 -10.40 -9.75 1.79
CA LYS A 84 -11.48 -10.07 2.74
C LYS A 84 -12.56 -8.99 2.79
N PHE A 85 -12.18 -7.73 2.62
CA PHE A 85 -13.08 -6.57 2.63
C PHE A 85 -12.91 -5.74 1.34
N PRO A 86 -13.54 -6.15 0.22
CA PRO A 86 -13.36 -5.52 -1.09
C PRO A 86 -13.67 -4.02 -1.14
N GLN A 87 -14.54 -3.53 -0.26
CA GLN A 87 -14.84 -2.10 -0.08
C GLN A 87 -13.62 -1.27 0.35
N PHE A 88 -12.52 -1.91 0.76
CA PHE A 88 -11.24 -1.31 1.09
C PHE A 88 -10.13 -1.58 0.05
N ILE A 89 -10.46 -2.00 -1.18
CA ILE A 89 -9.45 -2.24 -2.23
C ILE A 89 -8.60 -1.00 -2.56
N HIS A 90 -9.16 0.19 -2.38
CA HIS A 90 -8.43 1.45 -2.54
C HIS A 90 -7.28 1.61 -1.54
N LEU A 91 -7.29 0.92 -0.39
CA LEU A 91 -6.18 0.96 0.56
C LEU A 91 -4.96 0.21 0.04
N ASP A 92 -5.15 -0.91 -0.65
CA ASP A 92 -4.06 -1.64 -1.29
C ASP A 92 -3.40 -0.79 -2.38
N LEU A 93 -4.22 -0.16 -3.23
CA LEU A 93 -3.72 0.80 -4.23
C LEU A 93 -2.98 1.97 -3.59
N LYS A 94 -3.54 2.55 -2.51
CA LYS A 94 -2.92 3.68 -1.84
C LYS A 94 -1.60 3.32 -1.19
N LEU A 95 -1.51 2.12 -0.63
CA LEU A 95 -0.27 1.61 -0.07
C LEU A 95 0.82 1.52 -1.14
N VAL A 96 0.51 0.96 -2.31
CA VAL A 96 1.46 0.85 -3.43
C VAL A 96 1.98 2.23 -3.87
N GLU A 97 1.08 3.21 -4.02
CA GLU A 97 1.48 4.59 -4.35
C GLU A 97 2.42 5.18 -3.30
N MET A 98 2.07 5.06 -2.01
CA MET A 98 2.87 5.60 -0.91
C MET A 98 4.25 4.95 -0.84
N LEU A 99 4.31 3.64 -1.05
CA LEU A 99 5.54 2.86 -1.12
C LEU A 99 6.45 3.35 -2.25
N ASP A 100 5.90 3.59 -3.43
CA ASP A 100 6.67 4.10 -4.57
C ASP A 100 7.17 5.54 -4.36
N GLU A 101 6.36 6.42 -3.75
CA GLU A 101 6.79 7.78 -3.39
C GLU A 101 7.91 7.75 -2.33
N GLU A 102 7.84 6.86 -1.36
CA GLU A 102 8.89 6.71 -0.36
C GLU A 102 10.21 6.22 -0.99
N LYS A 103 10.14 5.27 -1.93
CA LYS A 103 11.31 4.86 -2.72
C LYS A 103 11.93 6.03 -3.49
N LYS A 104 11.10 6.85 -4.16
CA LYS A 104 11.57 8.00 -4.92
C LYS A 104 12.29 9.00 -4.02
N LYS A 105 11.73 9.32 -2.85
CA LYS A 105 12.36 10.21 -1.87
C LYS A 105 13.75 9.71 -1.44
N ILE A 106 13.86 8.42 -1.12
CA ILE A 106 15.15 7.81 -0.72
C ILE A 106 16.18 7.92 -1.85
N LEU A 107 15.77 7.64 -3.09
CA LEU A 107 16.66 7.74 -4.24
C LEU A 107 17.13 9.18 -4.46
N MET A 108 16.22 10.15 -4.38
CA MET A 108 16.55 11.57 -4.55
C MET A 108 17.51 12.07 -3.48
N ASN A 109 17.32 11.68 -2.22
CA ASN A 109 18.23 12.04 -1.13
C ASN A 109 19.64 11.49 -1.39
N ARG A 110 19.77 10.22 -1.81
CA ARG A 110 21.07 9.63 -2.14
C ARG A 110 21.76 10.34 -3.30
N LEU A 111 21.01 10.74 -4.33
CA LEU A 111 21.55 11.51 -5.45
C LEU A 111 22.03 12.90 -5.00
N GLN A 112 21.28 13.56 -4.11
CA GLN A 112 21.70 14.83 -3.53
C GLN A 112 22.96 14.69 -2.69
N ASP A 113 23.07 13.65 -1.86
CA ASP A 113 24.26 13.38 -1.06
C ASP A 113 25.50 13.13 -1.93
N GLN A 114 25.32 12.51 -3.10
CA GLN A 114 26.40 12.30 -4.08
C GLN A 114 26.83 13.56 -4.83
N ILE A 115 25.93 14.55 -4.97
CA ILE A 115 26.23 15.84 -5.64
C ILE A 115 26.94 16.80 -4.66
N HIS A 116 26.67 16.68 -3.36
CA HIS A 116 27.26 17.53 -2.32
C HIS A 116 28.51 16.93 -1.64
N SER A 117 28.97 15.76 -2.10
CA SER A 117 30.21 15.11 -1.66
C SER A 117 31.33 15.25 -2.70
#